data_AF-A0A553DYQ6-F1
#
_entry.id   AF-A0A553DYQ6-F1
#
_cell.length_a   1.000
_cell.length_b   1.000
_cell.length_c   1.000
_cell.angle_alpha   90.00
_cell.angle_beta   90.00
_cell.angle_gamma   90.00
#
_symmetry.space_group_name_H-M   'P 1'
#
loop_
_entity.id
_entity.type
_entity.pdbx_description
1 polymer ?
#
loop_
_entity_poly.entity_id
_entity_poly.type
_entity_poly.pdbx_seq_one_letter_code
_entity_poly.pdbx_strand_id
1 'polypeptide(L)'
;MKKAKKKQVETKQRKTYTLDDKASAKRYYLIGLTLQEISKLINAPVRTIEKWQIAENWKQLRETNQIHSKALDLYVSGKTYKEIATLLNKSTATVWRYLTTAKNERTNGIK
;
A
#
# COMPACT_ATOMS: atom_id res chain seq x y z
N MET A 1 51.41 33.89 -4.54
CA MET A 1 50.72 32.58 -4.39
C MET A 1 49.37 32.64 -5.12
N LYS A 2 49.22 31.92 -6.25
CA LYS A 2 47.96 31.92 -7.02
C LYS A 2 46.92 31.07 -6.28
N LYS A 3 45.82 31.68 -5.82
CA LYS A 3 44.72 30.96 -5.18
C LYS A 3 44.04 30.05 -6.21
N ALA A 4 43.98 28.75 -5.93
CA ALA A 4 43.27 27.79 -6.77
C ALA A 4 41.77 28.16 -6.83
N LYS A 5 41.23 28.36 -8.04
CA LYS A 5 39.78 28.56 -8.24
C LYS A 5 39.07 27.28 -7.82
N LYS A 6 38.24 27.34 -6.77
CA LYS A 6 37.37 26.22 -6.37
C LYS A 6 36.45 25.85 -7.54
N LYS A 7 36.45 24.58 -7.93
CA LYS A 7 35.55 24.02 -8.95
C LYS A 7 34.11 24.25 -8.48
N GLN A 8 33.30 24.93 -9.29
CA GLN A 8 31.89 25.13 -8.97
C GLN A 8 31.18 23.77 -9.02
N VAL A 9 30.64 23.33 -7.88
CA VAL A 9 29.86 22.09 -7.81
C VAL A 9 28.45 22.41 -8.29
N GLU A 10 28.08 21.88 -9.45
CA GLU A 10 26.73 22.04 -9.99
C GLU A 10 25.71 21.44 -9.01
N THR A 11 24.69 22.22 -8.66
CA THR A 11 23.64 21.76 -7.76
C THR A 11 22.74 20.77 -8.50
N LYS A 12 22.67 19.52 -7.99
CA LYS A 12 21.84 18.47 -8.59
C LYS A 12 20.37 18.87 -8.50
N GLN A 13 19.74 19.11 -9.65
CA GLN A 13 18.30 19.37 -9.73
C GLN A 13 17.52 18.18 -9.16
N ARG A 14 16.58 18.44 -8.26
CA ARG A 14 15.75 17.41 -7.63
C ARG A 14 14.60 17.09 -8.58
N LYS A 15 14.38 15.81 -8.87
CA LYS A 15 13.16 15.35 -9.55
C LYS A 15 11.94 15.66 -8.68
N THR A 16 10.93 16.28 -9.26
CA THR A 16 9.61 16.46 -8.66
C THR A 16 8.72 15.31 -9.11
N TYR A 17 7.98 14.72 -8.18
CA TYR A 17 7.04 13.63 -8.47
C TYR A 17 5.62 14.18 -8.47
N THR A 18 4.79 13.66 -9.37
CA THR A 18 3.39 14.06 -9.49
C THR A 18 2.53 13.38 -8.43
N LEU A 19 1.32 13.89 -8.24
CA LEU A 19 0.32 13.21 -7.39
C LEU A 19 -0.10 11.86 -7.98
N ASP A 20 -0.05 11.72 -9.30
CA ASP A 20 -0.37 10.47 -10.00
C ASP A 20 0.66 9.38 -9.72
N ASP A 21 1.95 9.73 -9.70
CA ASP A 21 3.04 8.82 -9.32
C ASP A 21 2.81 8.26 -7.90
N LYS A 22 2.42 9.13 -6.97
CA LYS A 22 2.13 8.73 -5.59
C LYS A 22 0.89 7.84 -5.50
N ALA A 23 -0.16 8.15 -6.26
CA ALA A 23 -1.39 7.36 -6.30
C ALA A 23 -1.13 5.95 -6.87
N SER A 24 -0.37 5.87 -7.97
CA SER A 24 0.07 4.60 -8.58
C SER A 24 0.93 3.79 -7.59
N ALA A 25 1.86 4.43 -6.89
CA ALA A 25 2.70 3.76 -5.88
C ALA A 25 1.86 3.12 -4.77
N LYS A 26 0.85 3.86 -4.28
CA LYS A 26 -0.08 3.37 -3.27
C LYS A 26 -0.85 2.15 -3.76
N ARG A 27 -1.40 2.20 -4.98
CA ARG A 27 -2.15 1.08 -5.57
C ARG A 27 -1.30 -0.20 -5.63
N TYR A 28 -0.09 -0.10 -6.18
CA TYR A 28 0.82 -1.25 -6.25
C TYR A 28 1.19 -1.82 -4.89
N TYR A 29 1.42 -0.95 -3.89
CA TYR A 29 1.70 -1.37 -2.53
C TYR A 29 0.54 -2.17 -1.91
N LEU A 30 -0.70 -1.71 -2.11
CA LEU A 30 -1.89 -2.37 -1.59
C LEU A 30 -2.18 -3.71 -2.28
N ILE A 31 -1.80 -3.86 -3.55
CA ILE A 31 -1.84 -5.14 -4.29
C ILE A 31 -0.78 -6.12 -3.77
N GLY A 32 0.29 -5.60 -3.14
CA GLY A 32 1.27 -6.39 -2.42
C GLY A 32 2.68 -6.34 -2.98
N LEU A 33 2.97 -5.44 -3.91
CA LEU A 33 4.33 -5.23 -4.42
C LEU A 33 5.25 -4.65 -3.33
N THR A 34 6.52 -5.00 -3.41
CA THR A 34 7.57 -4.46 -2.55
C THR A 34 7.95 -3.04 -2.99
N LEU A 35 8.50 -2.25 -2.06
CA LEU A 35 8.95 -0.88 -2.37
C LEU A 35 10.03 -0.86 -3.46
N GLN A 36 10.83 -1.93 -3.57
CA GLN A 36 11.85 -2.05 -4.63
C GLN A 36 11.24 -2.23 -6.01
N GLU A 37 10.18 -3.04 -6.13
CA GLU A 37 9.46 -3.23 -7.39
C GLU A 37 8.73 -1.95 -7.79
N ILE A 38 8.03 -1.32 -6.84
CA ILE A 38 7.32 -0.05 -7.07
C ILE A 38 8.30 1.04 -7.52
N SER A 39 9.50 1.07 -6.94
CA SER A 39 10.56 1.99 -7.32
C SER A 39 10.95 1.86 -8.79
N LYS A 40 11.01 0.63 -9.30
CA LYS A 40 11.31 0.36 -10.71
C LYS A 40 10.13 0.75 -11.62
N LEU A 41 8.89 0.50 -11.19
CA LEU A 41 7.70 0.81 -11.99
C LEU A 41 7.46 2.31 -12.16
N ILE A 42 7.68 3.09 -11.11
CA ILE A 42 7.35 4.54 -11.08
C ILE A 42 8.59 5.40 -11.30
N ASN A 43 9.77 4.78 -11.41
CA ASN A 43 11.05 5.49 -11.54
C ASN A 43 11.30 6.50 -10.41
N ALA A 44 10.79 6.19 -9.21
CA ALA A 44 10.96 6.96 -7.99
C ALA A 44 11.90 6.22 -7.03
N PRO A 45 12.84 6.90 -6.34
CA PRO A 45 13.69 6.26 -5.35
C PRO A 45 12.86 5.60 -4.24
N VAL A 46 13.31 4.44 -3.77
CA VAL A 46 12.68 3.71 -2.65
C VAL A 46 12.43 4.60 -1.44
N ARG A 47 13.39 5.47 -1.10
CA ARG A 47 13.26 6.45 0.00
C ARG A 47 12.10 7.42 -0.16
N THR A 48 11.77 7.81 -1.39
CA THR A 48 10.62 8.68 -1.67
C THR A 48 9.32 7.93 -1.42
N ILE A 49 9.24 6.69 -1.88
CA ILE A 49 8.06 5.82 -1.70
C ILE A 49 7.87 5.49 -0.21
N GLU A 50 8.96 5.20 0.52
CA GLU A 50 8.95 4.97 1.97
C GLU A 50 8.35 6.17 2.72
N LYS A 51 8.70 7.41 2.34
CA LYS A 51 8.11 8.61 2.92
C LYS A 51 6.61 8.70 2.64
N TRP A 52 6.16 8.38 1.43
CA TRP A 52 4.73 8.36 1.11
C TRP A 52 3.98 7.28 1.90
N GLN A 53 4.59 6.10 2.04
CA GLN A 53 4.05 4.98 2.81
C GLN A 53 3.81 5.35 4.27
N ILE A 54 4.76 6.04 4.90
CA ILE A 54 4.66 6.50 6.29
C ILE A 54 3.63 7.63 6.40
N ALA A 55 3.69 8.62 5.51
CA ALA A 55 2.81 9.80 5.58
C ALA A 55 1.31 9.44 5.49
N GLU A 56 0.97 8.34 4.84
CA GLU A 56 -0.41 7.88 4.66
C GLU A 56 -0.72 6.54 5.31
N ASN A 57 0.14 6.04 6.20
CA ASN A 57 -0.05 4.79 6.95
C ASN A 57 -0.43 3.58 6.06
N TRP A 58 0.23 3.42 4.91
CA TRP A 58 -0.14 2.38 3.95
C TRP A 58 -0.05 0.95 4.53
N LYS A 59 0.82 0.72 5.53
CA LYS A 59 0.95 -0.58 6.22
C LYS A 59 -0.38 -1.02 6.85
N GLN A 60 -0.98 -0.13 7.65
CA GLN A 60 -2.26 -0.38 8.30
C GLN A 60 -3.37 -0.63 7.28
N LEU A 61 -3.35 0.11 6.18
CA LEU A 61 -4.31 -0.05 5.10
C LEU A 61 -4.17 -1.42 4.42
N ARG A 62 -2.94 -1.86 4.16
CA ARG A 62 -2.65 -3.18 3.58
C ARG A 62 -3.06 -4.33 4.50
N GLU A 63 -2.72 -4.24 5.78
CA GLU A 63 -3.11 -5.25 6.78
C GLU A 63 -4.63 -5.38 6.87
N THR A 64 -5.34 -4.25 6.86
CA THR A 64 -6.81 -4.22 6.86
C THR A 64 -7.39 -4.95 5.63
N ASN A 65 -6.89 -4.66 4.43
CA ASN A 65 -7.31 -5.33 3.19
C ASN A 65 -6.99 -6.83 3.19
N GLN A 66 -5.85 -7.23 3.75
CA GLN A 66 -5.48 -8.65 3.89
C GLN A 66 -6.41 -9.39 4.84
N ILE A 67 -6.83 -8.75 5.93
CA ILE A 67 -7.80 -9.35 6.86
C ILE A 67 -9.19 -9.46 6.21
N HIS A 68 -9.60 -8.45 5.43
CA HIS A 68 -10.86 -8.45 4.69
C HIS A 68 -10.91 -9.58 3.65
N SER A 69 -9.87 -9.70 2.82
CA SER A 69 -9.75 -10.78 1.82
C SER A 69 -9.73 -12.15 2.47
N LYS A 70 -8.92 -12.35 3.52
CA LYS A 70 -8.89 -13.60 4.27
C LYS A 70 -10.25 -13.97 4.88
N ALA A 71 -10.99 -13.00 5.41
CA ALA A 71 -12.34 -13.23 5.91
C ALA A 71 -13.28 -13.70 4.80
N LEU A 72 -13.19 -13.08 3.61
CA LEU A 72 -13.97 -13.45 2.44
C LEU A 72 -13.62 -14.87 1.95
N ASP A 73 -12.34 -15.22 1.90
CA ASP A 73 -11.89 -16.55 1.48
C ASP A 73 -12.43 -17.64 2.42
N LEU A 74 -12.38 -17.41 3.74
CA LEU A 74 -12.94 -18.34 4.73
C LEU A 74 -14.46 -18.47 4.60
N TYR A 75 -15.15 -17.38 4.26
CA TYR A 75 -16.59 -17.41 4.01
C TYR A 75 -16.93 -18.19 2.74
N VAL A 76 -16.18 -17.97 1.66
CA VAL A 76 -16.31 -18.71 0.40
C VAL A 76 -15.98 -20.19 0.59
N SER A 77 -15.07 -20.54 1.50
CA SER A 77 -14.78 -21.93 1.87
C SER A 77 -15.87 -22.59 2.72
N GLY A 78 -17.02 -21.92 2.94
CA GLY A 78 -18.17 -22.45 3.66
C GLY A 78 -18.12 -22.31 5.18
N LYS A 79 -17.15 -21.57 5.75
CA LYS A 79 -17.11 -21.34 7.20
C LYS A 79 -18.17 -20.35 7.64
N THR A 80 -18.74 -20.59 8.81
CA THR A 80 -19.72 -19.70 9.43
C THR A 80 -19.06 -18.45 10.02
N TYR A 81 -19.85 -17.39 10.20
CA TYR A 81 -19.38 -16.15 10.83
C TYR A 81 -18.74 -16.35 12.21
N LYS A 82 -19.23 -17.31 13.00
CA LYS A 82 -18.68 -17.64 14.32
C LYS A 82 -17.29 -18.27 14.22
N GLU A 83 -17.10 -19.22 13.29
CA GLU A 83 -15.80 -19.86 13.09
C GLU A 83 -14.76 -18.87 12.56
N ILE A 84 -15.16 -17.99 11.64
CA ILE A 84 -14.30 -16.93 11.10
C ILE A 84 -13.89 -15.97 12.22
N ALA A 85 -14.82 -15.61 13.11
CA ALA A 85 -14.56 -14.75 14.27
C ALA A 85 -13.48 -15.37 15.19
N THR A 86 -13.58 -16.67 15.48
CA THR A 86 -12.57 -17.40 16.26
C THR A 86 -11.22 -17.45 15.54
N LEU A 87 -11.20 -17.76 14.23
CA LEU A 87 -9.96 -17.86 13.44
C LEU A 87 -9.21 -16.54 13.29
N LEU A 88 -9.94 -15.43 13.19
CA LEU A 88 -9.37 -14.09 13.07
C LEU A 88 -9.18 -13.39 14.42
N ASN A 89 -9.61 -14.00 15.52
CA ASN A 89 -9.67 -13.41 16.85
C ASN A 89 -10.38 -12.03 16.84
N LYS A 90 -11.58 -11.99 16.26
CA LYS A 90 -12.43 -10.79 16.13
C LYS A 90 -13.87 -11.10 16.51
N SER A 91 -14.66 -10.06 16.78
CA SER A 91 -16.09 -10.24 17.04
C SER A 91 -16.85 -10.60 15.76
N THR A 92 -17.97 -11.31 15.90
CA THR A 92 -18.87 -11.66 14.78
C THR A 92 -19.37 -10.44 14.01
N ALA A 93 -19.69 -9.34 14.71
CA ALA A 93 -20.07 -8.07 14.10
C ALA A 93 -18.93 -7.48 13.24
N THR A 94 -17.68 -7.62 13.68
CA THR A 94 -16.50 -7.16 12.92
C THR A 94 -16.32 -7.99 11.65
N VAL A 95 -16.49 -9.32 11.74
CA VAL A 95 -16.45 -10.21 10.58
C VAL A 95 -17.50 -9.82 9.54
N TRP A 96 -18.73 -9.52 9.96
CA TRP A 96 -19.77 -9.05 9.05
C TRP A 96 -19.37 -7.76 8.32
N ARG A 97 -18.78 -6.79 9.04
CA ARG A 97 -18.26 -5.56 8.43
C ARG A 97 -17.15 -5.87 7.41
N TYR A 98 -16.19 -6.71 7.76
CA TYR A 98 -15.10 -7.11 6.87
C TYR A 98 -15.60 -7.78 5.59
N LEU A 99 -16.58 -8.68 5.69
CA LEU A 99 -17.17 -9.32 4.52
C LEU A 99 -17.92 -8.34 3.63
N THR A 100 -18.64 -7.39 4.22
CA THR A 100 -19.35 -6.35 3.47
C THR A 100 -18.36 -5.45 2.73
N THR A 101 -17.29 -5.02 3.39
CA THR A 101 -16.22 -4.22 2.77
C THR A 101 -15.51 -5.00 1.66
N ALA A 102 -15.13 -6.27 1.88
CA ALA A 102 -14.46 -7.10 0.89
C ALA A 102 -15.31 -7.32 -0.37
N LYS A 103 -16.64 -7.50 -0.23
CA LYS A 103 -17.57 -7.62 -1.35
C LYS A 103 -17.65 -6.33 -2.17
N ASN A 104 -17.67 -5.18 -1.50
CA ASN A 104 -17.67 -3.87 -2.15
C ASN A 104 -16.35 -3.61 -2.89
N GLU A 105 -15.21 -3.93 -2.29
CA GLU A 105 -13.88 -3.84 -2.91
C GLU A 105 -13.80 -4.70 -4.18
N ARG A 106 -14.26 -5.95 -4.14
CA ARG A 106 -14.30 -6.84 -5.31
C ARG A 106 -15.18 -6.30 -6.43
N THR A 107 -16.29 -5.66 -6.09
CA THR A 107 -17.23 -5.08 -7.07
C THR A 107 -16.66 -3.82 -7.73
N ASN A 108 -15.95 -2.98 -6.96
CA ASN A 108 -15.34 -1.74 -7.47
C ASN A 108 -14.08 -1.98 -8.32
N GLY A 109 -13.40 -3.13 -8.16
CA GLY A 109 -12.23 -3.50 -8.97
C GLY A 109 -12.55 -4.03 -10.37
N ILE A 110 -13.83 -4.19 -10.74
CA ILE A 110 -14.28 -4.67 -12.06
C ILE A 110 -14.68 -3.50 -12.99
N LYS A 111 -14.40 -2.24 -12.60
CA LYS A 111 -14.67 -1.05 -13.42
C LYS A 111 -13.43 -0.54 -14.14
#